data_AF-A0A561VA73-F1
#
_entry.id   AF-A0A561VA73-F1
#
_cell.length_a   1.000
_cell.length_b   1.000
_cell.length_c   1.000
_cell.angle_alpha   90.00
_cell.angle_beta   90.00
_cell.angle_gamma   90.00
#
_symmetry.space_group_name_H-M   'P 1'
#
loop_
_entity.id
_entity.type
_entity.pdbx_description
1 polymer ?
#
loop_
_entity_poly.entity_id
_entity_poly.type
_entity_poly.pdbx_seq_one_letter_code
_entity_poly.pdbx_strand_id
1 'polypeptide(L)'
;MTQFSVQHGAYEEVNMGLQQAVRQMGTILDELNGFLKNMGEATQGKAAPLWAEKQQKWNQAYTEMNTRLNSGFTSSNNAAQAFQDGDNRSAQIMA
;
A
#
# COMPACT_ATOMS: atom_id res chain seq x y z
N MET A 1 -15.08 20.53 33.33
CA MET A 1 -14.83 20.50 31.87
C MET A 1 -14.55 19.06 31.48
N THR A 2 -15.50 18.42 30.82
CA THR A 2 -15.29 17.08 30.24
C THR A 2 -14.35 17.23 29.06
N GLN A 3 -13.10 16.80 29.26
CA GLN A 3 -12.11 16.65 28.19
C GLN A 3 -12.75 15.83 27.08
N PHE A 4 -12.98 16.44 25.91
CA PHE A 4 -13.42 15.72 24.72
C PHE A 4 -12.22 14.93 24.21
N SER A 5 -11.91 13.83 24.91
CA SER A 5 -10.83 12.91 24.55
C SER A 5 -11.34 12.08 23.38
N VAL A 6 -11.20 12.61 22.16
CA VAL A 6 -11.43 11.78 20.97
C VAL A 6 -10.33 10.72 21.00
N GLN A 7 -10.73 9.46 21.18
CA GLN A 7 -9.82 8.35 21.38
C GLN A 7 -9.08 8.04 20.06
N HIS A 8 -8.01 8.80 19.79
CA HIS A 8 -7.24 8.75 18.54
C HIS A 8 -6.15 7.65 18.53
N GLY A 9 -5.75 7.12 19.68
CA GLY A 9 -4.73 6.06 19.76
C GLY A 9 -5.08 4.80 18.97
N ALA A 10 -6.37 4.43 18.93
CA ALA A 10 -6.83 3.31 18.11
C ALA A 10 -6.66 3.56 16.60
N TYR A 11 -6.70 4.82 16.16
CA TYR A 11 -6.54 5.19 14.76
C TYR A 11 -5.07 5.17 14.34
N GLU A 12 -4.16 5.57 15.23
CA GLU A 12 -2.71 5.52 15.00
C GLU A 12 -2.20 4.09 14.88
N GLU A 13 -2.64 3.18 15.76
CA GLU A 13 -2.35 1.74 15.64
C GLU A 13 -2.89 1.13 14.34
N VAL A 14 -4.13 1.44 13.97
CA VAL A 14 -4.73 0.98 12.71
C VAL A 14 -3.95 1.51 11.51
N ASN A 15 -3.52 2.77 11.55
CA ASN A 15 -2.75 3.37 10.47
C ASN A 15 -1.35 2.76 10.35
N MET A 16 -0.66 2.50 11.47
CA MET A 16 0.61 1.77 11.48
C MET A 16 0.46 0.35 10.91
N GLY A 17 -0.61 -0.36 11.32
CA GLY A 17 -0.93 -1.69 10.79
C GLY A 17 -1.18 -1.67 9.29
N LEU A 18 -1.95 -0.68 8.80
CA LEU A 18 -2.22 -0.50 7.38
C LEU A 18 -0.94 -0.18 6.59
N GLN A 19 -0.08 0.72 7.08
CA GLN A 19 1.21 1.01 6.46
C GLN A 19 2.12 -0.22 6.41
N GLN A 20 2.11 -1.06 7.46
CA GLN A 20 2.90 -2.29 7.49
C GLN A 20 2.36 -3.31 6.49
N ALA A 21 1.04 -3.49 6.43
CA ALA A 21 0.41 -4.37 5.44
C ALA A 21 0.68 -3.92 4.00
N VAL A 22 0.60 -2.62 3.70
CA VAL A 22 0.92 -2.06 2.38
C VAL A 22 2.37 -2.31 1.98
N ARG A 23 3.32 -2.14 2.91
CA ARG A 23 4.74 -2.45 2.67
C ARG A 23 4.99 -3.94 2.42
N GLN A 24 4.36 -4.80 3.21
CA GLN A 24 4.44 -6.26 3.02
C GLN A 24 3.87 -6.68 1.67
N MET A 25 2.70 -6.14 1.28
CA MET A 25 2.11 -6.39 -0.04
C MET A 25 3.02 -5.91 -1.17
N GLY A 26 3.66 -4.74 -1.04
CA GLY A 26 4.63 -4.26 -2.02
C GLY A 26 5.81 -5.23 -2.19
N THR A 27 6.37 -5.72 -1.07
CA THR A 27 7.48 -6.69 -1.09
C THR A 27 7.07 -7.99 -1.78
N ILE A 28 5.91 -8.55 -1.44
CA ILE A 28 5.40 -9.79 -2.06
C ILE A 28 5.20 -9.59 -3.57
N LEU A 29 4.65 -8.46 -3.99
CA LEU A 29 4.45 -8.16 -5.41
C LEU A 29 5.77 -8.03 -6.17
N ASP A 30 6.78 -7.40 -5.57
CA ASP A 30 8.11 -7.25 -6.17
C ASP A 30 8.83 -8.59 -6.27
N GLU A 31 8.76 -9.44 -5.24
CA GLU A 31 9.30 -10.80 -5.25
C GLU A 31 8.63 -11.65 -6.34
N LEU A 32 7.29 -11.61 -6.43
CA LEU A 32 6.55 -12.37 -7.43
C LEU A 32 6.89 -11.89 -8.85
N ASN A 33 7.00 -10.58 -9.06
CA ASN A 33 7.43 -10.02 -10.33
C ASN A 33 8.88 -10.41 -10.68
N GLY A 34 9.77 -10.43 -9.69
CA GLY A 34 11.15 -10.91 -9.85
C GLY A 34 11.22 -12.37 -10.26
N PHE A 35 10.44 -13.23 -9.61
CA PHE A 35 10.33 -14.66 -9.97
C PHE A 35 9.84 -14.85 -11.41
N LEU A 36 8.77 -14.15 -11.79
CA LEU A 36 8.17 -14.29 -13.12
C LEU A 36 9.07 -13.73 -14.25
N LYS A 37 9.92 -12.73 -13.98
CA LYS A 37 10.87 -12.24 -14.99
C LYS A 37 11.81 -13.32 -15.53
N ASN A 38 12.22 -14.26 -14.68
CA ASN A 38 13.15 -15.33 -15.05
C ASN A 38 12.47 -16.49 -15.81
N MET A 39 11.13 -16.57 -15.81
CA MET A 39 10.38 -17.63 -16.48
C MET A 39 10.49 -17.57 -18.01
N GLY A 40 10.78 -16.40 -18.59
CA GLY A 40 10.99 -16.25 -20.03
C GLY A 40 12.18 -17.06 -20.55
N GLU A 41 13.24 -17.19 -19.76
CA GLU A 41 14.41 -18.01 -20.09
C GLU A 41 14.12 -19.51 -19.95
N ALA A 42 13.22 -19.87 -19.04
CA ALA A 42 12.77 -21.25 -18.82
C ALA A 42 11.72 -21.71 -19.85
N THR A 43 11.00 -20.78 -20.49
CA THR A 43 9.92 -21.12 -21.42
C THR A 43 10.44 -21.25 -22.84
N GLN A 44 10.42 -22.47 -23.40
CA GLN A 44 10.89 -22.74 -24.77
C GLN A 44 9.79 -23.30 -25.67
N GLY A 45 10.02 -23.21 -26.99
CA GLY A 45 9.16 -23.81 -28.00
C GLY A 45 7.77 -23.19 -28.07
N LYS A 46 6.74 -24.03 -28.28
CA LYS A 46 5.34 -23.59 -28.48
C LYS A 46 4.73 -22.85 -27.28
N ALA A 47 5.35 -22.94 -26.10
CA ALA A 47 4.89 -22.27 -24.88
C ALA A 47 5.33 -20.79 -24.80
N ALA A 48 6.36 -20.38 -25.54
CA ALA A 48 6.88 -19.01 -25.51
C ALA A 48 5.83 -17.92 -25.83
N PRO A 49 5.00 -18.03 -26.89
CA PRO A 49 3.96 -17.02 -27.16
C PRO A 49 2.85 -17.00 -26.09
N LEU A 50 2.47 -18.16 -25.55
CA LEU A 50 1.50 -18.25 -24.46
C LEU A 50 2.03 -17.57 -23.20
N TRP A 51 3.30 -17.78 -22.88
CA TRP A 51 3.97 -17.13 -21.76
C TRP A 51 4.04 -15.61 -21.95
N ALA A 52 4.42 -15.14 -23.14
CA ALA A 52 4.49 -13.71 -23.44
C ALA A 52 3.14 -13.00 -23.21
N GLU A 53 2.02 -13.61 -23.61
CA GLU A 53 0.68 -13.08 -23.36
C GLU A 53 0.37 -13.00 -21.85
N LYS A 54 0.70 -14.06 -21.09
CA LYS A 54 0.50 -14.09 -19.64
C LYS A 54 1.37 -13.06 -18.93
N GLN A 55 2.62 -12.91 -19.36
CA GLN A 55 3.55 -11.94 -18.82
C GLN A 55 3.07 -10.50 -19.07
N GLN A 56 2.52 -10.20 -20.24
CA GLN A 56 1.95 -8.90 -20.53
C GLN A 56 0.75 -8.58 -19.62
N LYS A 57 -0.16 -9.53 -19.44
CA LYS A 57 -1.31 -9.39 -18.52
C LYS A 57 -0.85 -9.21 -17.08
N TRP A 58 0.15 -9.98 -16.65
CA TRP A 58 0.76 -9.84 -15.34
C TRP A 58 1.36 -8.45 -15.13
N ASN A 59 2.15 -7.94 -16.07
CA ASN A 59 2.78 -6.62 -15.96
C ASN A 59 1.76 -5.48 -15.82
N GLN A 60 0.63 -5.58 -16.54
CA GLN A 60 -0.47 -4.63 -16.41
C GLN A 60 -1.07 -4.69 -15.00
N ALA A 61 -1.43 -5.89 -14.52
CA ALA A 61 -1.99 -6.09 -13.19
C ALA A 61 -1.02 -5.64 -12.08
N TYR A 62 0.27 -5.95 -12.20
CA TYR A 62 1.32 -5.50 -11.29
C TYR A 62 1.39 -3.98 -11.21
N THR A 63 1.38 -3.30 -12.36
CA THR A 63 1.42 -1.82 -12.40
C THR A 63 0.20 -1.21 -11.71
N GLU A 64 -0.99 -1.79 -11.96
CA GLU A 64 -2.22 -1.34 -11.33
C GLU A 64 -2.20 -1.56 -9.81
N MET A 65 -1.79 -2.75 -9.36
CA MET A 65 -1.67 -3.07 -7.93
C MET A 65 -0.67 -2.14 -7.23
N ASN A 66 0.48 -1.90 -7.84
CA ASN A 66 1.49 -1.00 -7.28
C ASN A 66 0.98 0.45 -7.18
N THR A 67 0.26 0.91 -8.21
CA THR A 67 -0.37 2.25 -8.19
C THR A 67 -1.39 2.36 -7.05
N ARG A 68 -2.25 1.36 -6.88
CA ARG A 68 -3.26 1.33 -5.81
C ARG A 68 -2.63 1.29 -4.42
N LEU A 69 -1.57 0.49 -4.23
CA LEU A 69 -0.85 0.44 -2.95
C LEU A 69 -0.21 1.78 -2.60
N ASN A 70 0.43 2.46 -3.56
CA ASN A 70 1.01 3.78 -3.34
C ASN A 70 -0.05 4.85 -3.02
N SER A 71 -1.19 4.81 -3.71
CA SER A 71 -2.33 5.69 -3.41
C SER A 71 -2.91 5.44 -2.01
N GLY A 72 -3.06 4.17 -1.63
CA GLY A 72 -3.49 3.76 -0.29
C GLY A 72 -2.54 4.26 0.79
N PHE A 73 -1.23 4.10 0.60
CA PHE A 73 -0.21 4.60 1.52
C PHE A 73 -0.29 6.12 1.71
N THR A 74 -0.40 6.86 0.60
CA THR A 74 -0.51 8.33 0.62
C THR A 74 -1.78 8.77 1.36
N SER A 75 -2.91 8.13 1.09
CA SER A 75 -4.19 8.42 1.75
C SER A 75 -4.12 8.14 3.26
N SER A 76 -3.47 7.05 3.65
CA SER A 76 -3.21 6.68 5.05
C SER A 76 -2.42 7.76 5.79
N ASN A 77 -1.36 8.28 5.17
CA ASN A 77 -0.55 9.35 5.75
C ASN A 77 -1.31 10.67 5.86
N ASN A 78 -2.08 11.02 4.82
CA ASN A 78 -2.89 12.23 4.84
C ASN A 78 -3.96 12.19 5.94
N ALA A 79 -4.59 11.03 6.15
CA ALA A 79 -5.54 10.84 7.25
C ALA A 79 -4.84 11.06 8.61
N ALA A 80 -3.69 10.43 8.84
CA ALA A 80 -2.94 10.60 10.09
C ALA A 80 -2.54 12.06 10.35
N GLN A 81 -2.04 12.76 9.33
CA GLN A 81 -1.69 14.18 9.45
C GLN A 81 -2.90 15.05 9.81
N ALA A 82 -4.05 14.81 9.17
CA ALA A 82 -5.27 15.56 9.44
C ALA A 82 -5.77 15.37 10.88
N PHE A 83 -5.63 14.17 11.44
CA PHE A 83 -5.94 13.92 12.86
C PHE A 83 -4.99 14.67 13.79
N GLN A 84 -3.68 14.62 13.52
CA GLN A 84 -2.68 15.32 14.33
C GLN A 84 -2.88 16.85 14.31
N ASP A 85 -3.19 17.42 13.14
CA ASP A 85 -3.51 18.84 13.01
C ASP A 85 -4.80 19.22 13.74
N GLY A 86 -5.80 18.33 13.73
CA GLY A 86 -7.03 18.48 14.49
C GLY A 86 -6.78 18.53 16.00
N ASP A 87 -5.98 17.60 16.52
CA ASP A 87 -5.64 17.52 17.94
C ASP A 87 -4.87 18.77 18.42
N ASN A 88 -3.86 19.20 17.65
CA ASN A 88 -3.11 20.42 17.92
C ASN A 88 -4.01 21.67 17.98
N ARG A 89 -4.96 21.80 17.04
CA ARG A 89 -5.91 22.92 17.04
C ARG A 89 -6.88 22.85 18.21
N SER A 90 -7.38 21.67 18.56
CA SER A 90 -8.24 21.49 19.72
C SER A 90 -7.52 21.83 21.03
N ALA A 91 -6.26 21.41 21.18
CA ALA A 91 -5.43 21.75 22.33
C ALA A 91 -5.21 23.28 22.46
N GLN A 92 -5.01 23.99 21.36
CA GLN A 92 -4.88 25.45 21.35
C GLN A 92 -6.16 26.19 21.72
N ILE A 93 -7.33 25.65 21.36
CA ILE A 93 -8.64 26.26 21.68
C ILE A 93 -9.02 25.99 23.15
N MET A 94 -8.57 24.86 23.71
CA MET A 94 -8.86 24.47 25.10
C MET A 94 -7.86 25.01 26.13
N ALA A 95 -6.74 25.61 25.69
CA ALA A 95 -5.75 26.30 26.52
C ALA A 95 -6.16 27.75 26.80
#